data_AF-A0A1G5D7U8-F1
#
_entry.id   AF-A0A1G5D7U8-F1
#
_cell.length_a   1.000
_cell.length_b   1.000
_cell.length_c   1.000
_cell.angle_alpha   90.00
_cell.angle_beta   90.00
_cell.angle_gamma   90.00
#
_symmetry.space_group_name_H-M   'P 1'
#
loop_
_entity.id
_entity.type
_entity.pdbx_description
1 polymer ?
#
loop_
_entity_poly.entity_id
_entity_poly.type
_entity_poly.pdbx_seq_one_letter_code
_entity_poly.pdbx_strand_id
1 'polypeptide(L)'
;MEKDNELLLRKAYEKLKIELSQPENQYIERSAVQLLDELSQEVLNWNINDTISIFDKYWTATRANDISKEGTAKIFRSEFNNIFLKDQDVQNKIQSLILLRLQEPLDYRLISKIANVKLIEQLNRIPFENGRPLFYVHRLEIMIFPQLFTTIADRNKLDKTAKLLGIKSDKVAFERVQYQIREKVNDFIHNERLSQESEFIKSAIAWWLLEVGNN
;
A
#
# COMPACT_ATOMS: atom_id res chain seq x y z
N MET A 1 0.98 16.84 21.22
CA MET A 1 0.70 15.65 20.40
C MET A 1 0.12 16.01 19.04
N GLU A 2 -1.09 16.59 18.93
CA GLU A 2 -1.70 16.85 17.61
C GLU A 2 -0.90 17.87 16.77
N LYS A 3 -0.46 18.97 17.39
CA LYS A 3 0.45 19.96 16.75
C LYS A 3 1.82 19.37 16.38
N ASP A 4 2.29 18.35 17.10
CA ASP A 4 3.59 17.72 16.84
C ASP A 4 3.50 16.78 15.62
N ASN A 5 2.39 16.06 15.49
CA ASN A 5 2.11 15.20 14.33
C ASN A 5 1.98 16.03 13.04
N GLU A 6 1.31 17.17 13.09
CA GLU A 6 1.14 18.05 11.94
C GLU A 6 2.49 18.60 11.44
N LEU A 7 3.37 19.02 12.36
CA LEU A 7 4.72 19.46 12.02
C LEU A 7 5.56 18.33 11.40
N LEU A 8 5.46 17.11 11.94
CA LEU A 8 6.14 15.94 11.39
C LEU A 8 5.66 15.61 9.97
N LEU A 9 4.35 15.64 9.73
CA LEU A 9 3.75 15.41 8.42
C LEU A 9 4.11 16.50 7.43
N ARG A 10 4.17 17.77 7.85
CA ARG A 10 4.67 18.88 7.02
C ARG A 10 6.10 18.64 6.57
N LYS A 11 7.01 18.32 7.51
CA LYS A 11 8.41 18.02 7.19
C LYS A 11 8.54 16.81 6.26
N ALA A 12 7.75 15.76 6.49
CA ALA A 12 7.73 14.58 5.62
C ALA A 12 7.24 14.92 4.20
N TYR A 13 6.20 15.74 4.08
CA TYR A 13 5.70 16.23 2.79
C TYR A 13 6.73 17.09 2.06
N GLU A 14 7.34 18.07 2.73
CA GLU A 14 8.39 18.91 2.15
C GLU A 14 9.57 18.06 1.65
N LYS A 15 10.00 17.08 2.46
CA LYS A 15 11.08 16.16 2.08
C LYS A 15 10.71 15.31 0.86
N LEU A 16 9.49 14.78 0.82
CA LEU A 16 8.95 14.05 -0.33
C LEU A 16 9.02 14.92 -1.60
N LYS A 17 8.53 16.17 -1.55
CA LYS A 17 8.53 17.05 -2.72
C LYS A 17 9.95 17.40 -3.18
N ILE A 18 10.88 17.61 -2.24
CA ILE A 18 12.29 17.82 -2.56
C ILE A 18 12.89 16.60 -3.26
N GLU A 19 12.68 15.39 -2.70
CA GLU A 19 13.21 14.15 -3.29
C GLU A 19 12.66 13.92 -4.70
N LEU A 20 11.36 14.12 -4.91
CA LEU A 20 10.73 13.96 -6.22
C LEU A 20 11.13 15.06 -7.23
N SER A 21 11.64 16.20 -6.77
CA SER A 21 12.18 17.24 -7.65
C SER A 21 13.58 16.91 -8.20
N GLN A 22 14.27 15.94 -7.61
CA GLN A 22 15.61 15.52 -8.06
C GLN A 22 15.52 14.85 -9.45
N PRO A 23 16.43 15.16 -10.40
CA PRO A 23 16.36 14.65 -11.77
C PRO A 23 16.16 13.14 -11.90
N GLU A 24 16.79 12.36 -11.03
CA GLU A 24 16.71 10.91 -10.98
C GLU A 24 15.36 10.36 -10.47
N ASN A 25 14.53 11.19 -9.83
CA ASN A 25 13.27 10.80 -9.19
C ASN A 25 12.04 11.47 -9.81
N GLN A 26 12.22 12.45 -10.70
CA GLN A 26 11.13 13.22 -11.34
C GLN A 26 10.11 12.34 -12.08
N TYR A 27 10.49 11.12 -12.50
CA TYR A 27 9.58 10.20 -13.18
C TYR A 27 8.67 9.40 -12.23
N ILE A 28 9.02 9.30 -10.93
CA ILE A 28 8.42 8.36 -9.98
C ILE A 28 6.92 8.64 -9.83
N GLU A 29 6.54 9.90 -9.55
CA GLU A 29 5.13 10.26 -9.36
C GLU A 29 4.30 9.92 -10.61
N ARG A 30 4.75 10.35 -11.80
CA ARG A 30 4.05 10.06 -13.06
C ARG A 30 3.92 8.55 -13.29
N SER A 31 4.99 7.79 -13.06
CA SER A 31 5.01 6.34 -13.25
C SER A 31 4.05 5.63 -12.29
N ALA A 32 4.05 6.02 -11.01
CA ALA A 32 3.19 5.47 -9.98
C ALA A 32 1.72 5.79 -10.24
N VAL A 33 1.39 7.05 -10.55
CA VAL A 33 0.02 7.49 -10.89
C VAL A 33 -0.49 6.71 -12.09
N GLN A 34 0.27 6.65 -13.18
CA GLN A 34 -0.14 5.92 -14.36
C GLN A 34 -0.37 4.42 -14.07
N LEU A 35 0.43 3.79 -13.19
CA LEU A 35 0.26 2.37 -12.86
C LEU A 35 -1.00 2.13 -12.02
N LEU A 36 -1.27 3.01 -11.06
CA LEU A 36 -2.48 2.97 -10.24
C LEU A 36 -3.73 3.22 -11.10
N ASP A 37 -3.67 4.14 -12.06
CA ASP A 37 -4.76 4.42 -12.99
C ASP A 37 -5.00 3.23 -13.92
N GLU A 38 -3.96 2.67 -14.53
CA GLU A 38 -4.05 1.46 -15.38
C GLU A 38 -4.67 0.29 -14.60
N LEU A 39 -4.24 0.08 -13.35
CA LEU A 39 -4.82 -0.96 -12.49
C LEU A 39 -6.27 -0.65 -12.13
N SER A 40 -6.59 0.59 -11.78
CA SER A 40 -7.96 0.98 -11.43
C SER A 40 -8.90 0.80 -12.61
N GLN A 41 -8.46 1.11 -13.83
CA GLN A 41 -9.24 0.86 -15.04
C GLN A 41 -9.41 -0.65 -15.31
N GLU A 42 -8.37 -1.45 -15.14
CA GLU A 42 -8.47 -2.91 -15.29
C GLU A 42 -9.45 -3.49 -14.25
N VAL A 43 -9.41 -3.02 -13.00
CA VAL A 43 -10.36 -3.43 -11.95
C VAL A 43 -11.80 -3.05 -12.33
N LEU A 44 -12.03 -1.82 -12.80
CA LEU A 44 -13.36 -1.36 -13.20
C LEU A 44 -13.95 -2.13 -14.38
N ASN A 45 -13.11 -2.61 -15.29
CA ASN A 45 -13.52 -3.35 -16.49
C ASN A 45 -13.56 -4.87 -16.27
N TRP A 46 -13.06 -5.37 -15.14
CA TRP A 46 -12.95 -6.80 -14.87
C TRP A 46 -14.31 -7.43 -14.58
N ASN A 47 -14.58 -8.59 -15.20
CA ASN A 47 -15.75 -9.39 -14.93
C ASN A 47 -15.44 -10.47 -13.88
N ILE A 48 -16.40 -10.78 -13.00
CA ILE A 48 -16.24 -11.83 -11.99
C ILE A 48 -15.92 -13.22 -12.57
N ASN A 49 -16.28 -13.47 -13.82
CA ASN A 49 -15.99 -14.72 -14.53
C ASN A 49 -14.59 -14.75 -15.16
N ASP A 50 -13.90 -13.61 -15.23
CA ASP A 50 -12.55 -13.53 -15.77
C ASP A 50 -11.51 -13.94 -14.72
N THR A 51 -10.41 -14.50 -15.20
CA THR A 51 -9.27 -14.84 -14.34
C THR A 51 -8.65 -13.57 -13.73
N ILE A 52 -8.30 -13.62 -12.45
CA ILE A 52 -7.57 -12.53 -11.80
C ILE A 52 -6.09 -12.48 -12.24
N SER A 53 -5.59 -13.47 -12.97
CA SER A 53 -4.21 -13.47 -13.48
C SER A 53 -3.93 -12.31 -14.44
N ILE A 54 -4.97 -11.66 -14.99
CA ILE A 54 -4.83 -10.42 -15.75
C ILE A 54 -4.14 -9.32 -14.94
N PHE A 55 -4.23 -9.39 -13.60
CA PHE A 55 -3.65 -8.41 -12.71
C PHE A 55 -2.18 -8.69 -12.32
N ASP A 56 -1.66 -9.89 -12.62
CA ASP A 56 -0.28 -10.29 -12.26
C ASP A 56 0.77 -9.31 -12.80
N LYS A 57 0.47 -8.69 -13.95
CA LYS A 57 1.30 -7.68 -14.60
C LYS A 57 1.48 -6.39 -13.78
N TYR A 58 0.63 -6.11 -12.80
CA TYR A 58 0.71 -4.91 -11.96
C TYR A 58 1.56 -5.13 -10.71
N TRP A 59 1.31 -6.19 -9.95
CA TRP A 59 1.87 -6.39 -8.59
C TRP A 59 3.40 -6.53 -8.59
N THR A 60 3.94 -7.10 -9.66
CA THR A 60 5.40 -7.31 -9.83
C THR A 60 6.00 -6.48 -10.97
N ALA A 61 5.25 -5.54 -11.53
CA ALA A 61 5.80 -4.59 -12.50
C ALA A 61 7.03 -3.90 -11.89
N THR A 62 8.05 -3.62 -12.70
CA THR A 62 9.19 -2.79 -12.25
C THR A 62 8.69 -1.45 -11.70
N ARG A 63 7.66 -0.87 -12.33
CA ARG A 63 6.98 0.37 -11.92
C ARG A 63 6.25 0.25 -10.57
N ALA A 64 5.94 -0.96 -10.09
CA ALA A 64 5.34 -1.14 -8.76
C ALA A 64 6.32 -0.74 -7.62
N ASN A 65 7.63 -0.69 -7.92
CA ASN A 65 8.62 -0.14 -7.01
C ASN A 65 8.51 1.37 -6.84
N ASP A 66 7.91 2.09 -7.79
CA ASP A 66 7.66 3.53 -7.68
C ASP A 66 6.53 3.81 -6.68
N ILE A 67 5.61 2.86 -6.50
CA ILE A 67 4.55 2.92 -5.48
C ILE A 67 5.12 2.46 -4.12
N SER A 68 5.73 1.28 -4.06
CA SER A 68 6.26 0.71 -2.82
C SER A 68 7.52 -0.11 -3.09
N LYS A 69 8.72 0.45 -2.88
CA LYS A 69 10.02 -0.17 -3.24
C LYS A 69 10.24 -1.55 -2.58
N GLU A 70 10.54 -2.59 -3.37
CA GLU A 70 10.75 -3.97 -2.85
C GLU A 70 12.01 -4.15 -2.00
N GLY A 71 13.08 -3.40 -2.29
CA GLY A 71 14.36 -3.53 -1.59
C GLY A 71 14.87 -4.98 -1.61
N THR A 72 15.17 -5.52 -0.42
CA THR A 72 15.66 -6.90 -0.26
C THR A 72 14.58 -7.96 -0.52
N ALA A 73 13.30 -7.61 -0.60
CA ALA A 73 12.21 -8.56 -0.83
C ALA A 73 12.23 -9.17 -2.24
N LYS A 74 13.04 -8.64 -3.17
CA LYS A 74 13.21 -9.15 -4.53
C LYS A 74 13.52 -10.65 -4.59
N ILE A 75 14.20 -11.18 -3.57
CA ILE A 75 14.53 -12.62 -3.48
C ILE A 75 13.29 -13.53 -3.38
N PHE A 76 12.17 -13.02 -2.87
CA PHE A 76 10.92 -13.79 -2.71
C PHE A 76 9.96 -13.62 -3.91
N ARG A 77 10.39 -12.98 -5.00
CA ARG A 77 9.53 -12.73 -6.16
C ARG A 77 9.05 -14.01 -6.83
N SER A 78 9.91 -15.04 -6.90
CA SER A 78 9.52 -16.34 -7.46
C SER A 78 8.44 -17.01 -6.62
N GLU A 79 8.60 -16.99 -5.29
CA GLU A 79 7.62 -17.52 -4.33
C GLU A 79 6.27 -16.83 -4.47
N PHE A 80 6.27 -15.52 -4.72
CA PHE A 80 5.03 -14.77 -4.99
C PHE A 80 4.38 -15.22 -6.31
N ASN A 81 5.13 -15.19 -7.41
CA ASN A 81 4.57 -15.39 -8.75
C ASN A 81 4.19 -16.84 -9.06
N ASN A 82 5.01 -17.79 -8.61
CA ASN A 82 4.93 -19.17 -9.05
C ASN A 82 4.26 -20.08 -8.03
N ILE A 83 4.16 -19.64 -6.77
CA ILE A 83 3.57 -20.43 -5.69
C ILE A 83 2.33 -19.71 -5.15
N PHE A 84 2.49 -18.51 -4.58
CA PHE A 84 1.38 -17.82 -3.93
C PHE A 84 0.25 -17.47 -4.89
N LEU A 85 0.56 -16.82 -6.02
CA LEU A 85 -0.45 -16.47 -7.03
C LEU A 85 -1.00 -17.67 -7.79
N LYS A 86 -0.49 -18.90 -7.62
CA LYS A 86 -1.04 -20.10 -8.27
C LYS A 86 -1.98 -20.89 -7.36
N ASP A 87 -2.02 -20.58 -6.07
CA ASP A 87 -2.92 -21.21 -5.11
C ASP A 87 -4.38 -20.75 -5.33
N GLN A 88 -5.31 -21.70 -5.44
CA GLN A 88 -6.71 -21.39 -5.77
C GLN A 88 -7.41 -20.59 -4.65
N ASP A 89 -7.11 -20.86 -3.39
CA ASP A 89 -7.67 -20.12 -2.26
C ASP A 89 -7.14 -18.68 -2.23
N VAL A 90 -5.87 -18.48 -2.55
CA VAL A 90 -5.28 -17.14 -2.75
C VAL A 90 -6.01 -16.41 -3.88
N GLN A 91 -6.26 -17.07 -5.01
CA GLN A 91 -6.96 -16.48 -6.14
C GLN A 91 -8.38 -16.04 -5.76
N ASN A 92 -9.14 -16.90 -5.07
CA ASN A 92 -10.47 -16.58 -4.56
C ASN A 92 -10.46 -15.39 -3.57
N LYS A 93 -9.40 -15.28 -2.77
CA LYS A 93 -9.22 -14.17 -1.81
C LYS A 93 -8.91 -12.85 -2.52
N ILE A 94 -8.00 -12.85 -3.49
CA ILE A 94 -7.72 -11.65 -4.29
C ILE A 94 -8.97 -11.23 -5.07
N GLN A 95 -9.73 -12.17 -5.63
CA GLN A 95 -11.03 -11.91 -6.24
C GLN A 95 -11.99 -11.22 -5.25
N SER A 96 -12.05 -11.70 -4.01
CA SER A 96 -12.87 -11.09 -2.95
C SER A 96 -12.43 -9.65 -2.65
N LEU A 97 -11.12 -9.36 -2.64
CA LEU A 97 -10.61 -7.99 -2.48
C LEU A 97 -11.02 -7.09 -3.65
N ILE A 98 -10.94 -7.58 -4.88
CA ILE A 98 -11.36 -6.83 -6.07
C ILE A 98 -12.86 -6.55 -6.04
N LEU A 99 -13.69 -7.51 -5.61
CA LEU A 99 -15.13 -7.31 -5.45
C LEU A 99 -15.44 -6.26 -4.37
N LEU A 100 -14.74 -6.29 -3.24
CA LEU A 100 -14.83 -5.26 -2.22
C LEU A 100 -14.49 -3.88 -2.79
N ARG A 101 -13.44 -3.79 -3.62
CA ARG A 101 -13.05 -2.55 -4.30
C ARG A 101 -14.14 -2.01 -5.25
N LEU A 102 -14.89 -2.88 -5.91
CA LEU A 102 -15.93 -2.50 -6.87
C LEU A 102 -17.27 -2.14 -6.21
N GLN A 103 -17.62 -2.79 -5.11
CA GLN A 103 -18.98 -2.79 -4.57
C GLN A 103 -19.14 -1.91 -3.33
N GLU A 104 -18.05 -1.64 -2.61
CA GLU A 104 -18.11 -0.99 -1.30
C GLU A 104 -17.60 0.46 -1.35
N PRO A 105 -18.17 1.36 -0.54
CA PRO A 105 -17.58 2.67 -0.31
C PRO A 105 -16.15 2.58 0.23
N LEU A 106 -15.26 3.42 -0.30
CA LEU A 106 -13.86 3.49 0.11
C LEU A 106 -13.70 4.32 1.38
N ASP A 107 -14.16 3.76 2.52
CA ASP A 107 -14.04 4.37 3.84
C ASP A 107 -13.67 3.36 4.93
N TYR A 108 -13.60 3.81 6.19
CA TYR A 108 -13.17 3.02 7.35
C TYR A 108 -13.92 1.69 7.53
N ARG A 109 -15.17 1.59 7.05
CA ARG A 109 -15.99 0.38 7.19
C ARG A 109 -15.44 -0.77 6.35
N LEU A 110 -14.76 -0.45 5.25
CA LEU A 110 -14.16 -1.42 4.33
C LEU A 110 -12.96 -2.15 4.96
N ILE A 111 -12.24 -1.51 5.88
CA ILE A 111 -11.01 -2.06 6.49
C ILE A 111 -11.26 -3.40 7.20
N SER A 112 -12.38 -3.51 7.92
CA SER A 112 -12.72 -4.78 8.58
C SER A 112 -13.08 -5.86 7.57
N LYS A 113 -13.70 -5.50 6.45
CA LYS A 113 -14.02 -6.45 5.36
C LYS A 113 -12.77 -6.94 4.65
N ILE A 114 -11.81 -6.04 4.36
CA ILE A 114 -10.50 -6.39 3.78
C ILE A 114 -9.78 -7.37 4.71
N ALA A 115 -9.63 -7.03 6.01
CA ALA A 115 -8.96 -7.91 6.97
C ALA A 115 -9.66 -9.29 7.10
N ASN A 116 -10.99 -9.33 6.96
CA ASN A 116 -11.76 -10.58 7.00
C ASN A 116 -11.56 -11.48 5.76
N VAL A 117 -11.00 -10.96 4.66
CA VAL A 117 -10.60 -11.80 3.52
C VAL A 117 -9.44 -12.73 3.89
N LYS A 118 -8.64 -12.36 4.91
CA LYS A 118 -7.61 -13.23 5.50
C LYS A 118 -6.56 -13.70 4.47
N LEU A 119 -6.14 -12.80 3.57
CA LEU A 119 -5.12 -13.09 2.55
C LEU A 119 -3.75 -13.37 3.20
N ILE A 120 -3.36 -12.56 4.19
CA ILE A 120 -2.13 -12.76 4.97
C ILE A 120 -2.17 -14.08 5.78
N GLU A 121 -3.33 -14.49 6.27
CA GLU A 121 -3.46 -15.80 6.96
C GLU A 121 -3.23 -16.96 5.99
N GLN A 122 -3.71 -16.85 4.74
CA GLN A 122 -3.48 -17.86 3.70
C GLN A 122 -1.99 -17.98 3.37
N LEU A 123 -1.27 -16.86 3.31
CA LEU A 123 0.18 -16.86 3.16
C LEU A 123 0.88 -17.70 4.25
N ASN A 124 0.36 -17.74 5.47
CA ASN A 124 0.97 -18.53 6.55
C ASN A 124 0.74 -20.05 6.43
N ARG A 125 -0.21 -20.47 5.57
CA ARG A 125 -0.56 -21.89 5.36
C ARG A 125 0.20 -22.54 4.21
N ILE A 126 0.73 -21.74 3.28
CA ILE A 126 1.45 -22.22 2.11
C ILE A 126 2.94 -22.44 2.50
N PRO A 127 3.54 -23.59 2.15
CA PRO A 127 4.96 -23.81 2.32
C PRO A 127 5.75 -23.04 1.24
N PHE A 128 6.81 -22.34 1.66
CA PHE A 128 7.71 -21.61 0.76
C PHE A 128 9.15 -22.04 1.05
N GLU A 129 9.90 -22.36 0.01
CA GLU A 129 11.26 -22.86 0.15
C GLU A 129 12.23 -21.75 0.51
N ASN A 130 12.11 -20.61 -0.18
CA ASN A 130 13.04 -19.50 0.01
C ASN A 130 12.54 -18.46 1.02
N GLY A 131 11.27 -18.51 1.42
CA GLY A 131 10.67 -17.61 2.41
C GLY A 131 9.36 -16.99 1.93
N ARG A 132 8.57 -16.47 2.89
CA ARG A 132 7.23 -15.95 2.60
C ARG A 132 7.30 -14.62 1.84
N PRO A 133 6.59 -14.46 0.69
CA PRO A 133 6.53 -13.21 -0.07
C PRO A 133 5.63 -12.12 0.58
N LEU A 134 5.72 -11.93 1.91
CA LEU A 134 4.82 -11.05 2.67
C LEU A 134 4.78 -9.61 2.14
N PHE A 135 5.94 -9.08 1.75
CA PHE A 135 6.04 -7.73 1.20
C PHE A 135 5.21 -7.57 -0.09
N TYR A 136 5.21 -8.58 -0.97
CA TYR A 136 4.42 -8.54 -2.20
C TYR A 136 2.92 -8.64 -1.92
N VAL A 137 2.51 -9.40 -0.90
CA VAL A 137 1.10 -9.48 -0.46
C VAL A 137 0.63 -8.12 0.06
N HIS A 138 1.39 -7.48 0.94
CA HIS A 138 1.09 -6.13 1.42
C HIS A 138 1.04 -5.10 0.28
N ARG A 139 1.99 -5.17 -0.67
CA ARG A 139 1.99 -4.30 -1.85
C ARG A 139 0.74 -4.50 -2.69
N LEU A 140 0.31 -5.73 -2.91
CA LEU A 140 -0.92 -6.03 -3.64
C LEU A 140 -2.13 -5.35 -2.97
N GLU A 141 -2.28 -5.47 -1.65
CA GLU A 141 -3.37 -4.80 -0.92
C GLU A 141 -3.31 -3.28 -1.04
N ILE A 142 -2.12 -2.67 -0.89
CA ILE A 142 -1.88 -1.24 -1.08
C ILE A 142 -2.30 -0.79 -2.48
N MET A 143 -1.94 -1.54 -3.52
CA MET A 143 -2.25 -1.18 -4.90
C MET A 143 -3.75 -1.34 -5.25
N ILE A 144 -4.46 -2.28 -4.62
CA ILE A 144 -5.92 -2.40 -4.78
C ILE A 144 -6.65 -1.24 -4.09
N PHE A 145 -6.15 -0.77 -2.94
CA PHE A 145 -6.81 0.25 -2.11
C PHE A 145 -5.92 1.47 -1.79
N PRO A 146 -5.36 2.19 -2.79
CA PRO A 146 -4.43 3.29 -2.53
C PRO A 146 -5.09 4.44 -1.75
N GLN A 147 -6.40 4.65 -1.89
CA GLN A 147 -7.16 5.67 -1.14
C GLN A 147 -7.24 5.37 0.36
N LEU A 148 -7.09 4.10 0.76
CA LEU A 148 -7.23 3.66 2.14
C LEU A 148 -5.90 3.42 2.84
N PHE A 149 -4.84 3.16 2.08
CA PHE A 149 -3.55 2.72 2.60
C PHE A 149 -2.41 3.67 2.25
N THR A 150 -1.31 3.55 2.98
CA THR A 150 -0.06 4.24 2.64
C THR A 150 0.77 3.39 1.68
N THR A 151 1.86 3.94 1.15
CA THR A 151 2.81 3.18 0.33
C THR A 151 3.72 2.21 1.11
N ILE A 152 3.60 2.14 2.44
CA ILE A 152 4.54 1.40 3.30
C ILE A 152 4.19 -0.09 3.36
N ALA A 153 4.73 -0.95 2.49
CA ALA A 153 4.46 -2.39 2.53
C ALA A 153 5.27 -3.16 3.60
N ASP A 154 6.39 -2.61 4.09
CA ASP A 154 7.20 -3.22 5.15
C ASP A 154 6.53 -3.01 6.52
N ARG A 155 6.14 -4.11 7.18
CA ARG A 155 5.46 -4.06 8.48
C ARG A 155 6.28 -3.38 9.57
N ASN A 156 7.59 -3.61 9.62
CA ASN A 156 8.45 -3.00 10.63
C ASN A 156 8.54 -1.48 10.44
N LYS A 157 8.59 -1.03 9.18
CA LYS A 157 8.55 0.40 8.84
C LYS A 157 7.18 1.00 9.18
N LEU A 158 6.11 0.30 8.86
CA LEU A 158 4.75 0.71 9.19
C LEU A 158 4.56 0.90 10.70
N ASP A 159 5.03 -0.04 11.52
CA ASP A 159 4.94 0.03 12.98
C ASP A 159 5.78 1.19 13.56
N LYS A 160 6.96 1.48 12.99
CA LYS A 160 7.75 2.65 13.35
C LYS A 160 7.03 3.96 13.00
N THR A 161 6.43 4.04 11.81
CA THR A 161 5.64 5.19 11.38
C THR A 161 4.41 5.39 12.26
N ALA A 162 3.70 4.30 12.60
CA ALA A 162 2.56 4.34 13.53
C ALA A 162 2.99 4.92 14.88
N LYS A 163 4.12 4.46 15.43
CA LYS A 163 4.67 4.96 16.69
C LYS A 163 4.97 6.46 16.65
N LEU A 164 5.56 6.97 15.56
CA LEU A 164 5.83 8.41 15.40
C LEU A 164 4.56 9.25 15.43
N LEU A 165 3.44 8.70 14.96
CA LEU A 165 2.14 9.37 14.96
C LEU A 165 1.30 9.09 16.23
N GLY A 166 1.86 8.38 17.22
CA GLY A 166 1.15 8.01 18.46
C GLY A 166 0.11 6.90 18.29
N ILE A 167 0.19 6.10 17.21
CA ILE A 167 -0.72 5.00 16.91
C ILE A 167 -0.16 3.71 17.53
N LYS A 168 -1.02 2.98 18.27
CA LYS A 168 -0.69 1.65 18.80
C LYS A 168 -0.84 0.61 17.69
N SER A 169 0.25 -0.03 17.29
CA SER A 169 0.24 -1.01 16.20
C SER A 169 0.55 -2.45 16.62
N ASP A 170 0.94 -2.67 17.89
CA ASP A 170 1.24 -4.01 18.40
C ASP A 170 0.01 -4.92 18.34
N LYS A 171 0.18 -6.11 17.75
CA LYS A 171 -0.88 -7.13 17.51
C LYS A 171 -2.08 -6.61 16.71
N VAL A 172 -1.95 -5.48 16.03
CA VAL A 172 -3.00 -4.95 15.14
C VAL A 172 -2.79 -5.48 13.72
N ALA A 173 -3.89 -5.81 13.03
CA ALA A 173 -3.87 -6.24 11.63
C ALA A 173 -3.26 -5.16 10.73
N PHE A 174 -2.53 -5.58 9.68
CA PHE A 174 -1.76 -4.68 8.80
C PHE A 174 -2.64 -3.57 8.19
N GLU A 175 -3.79 -3.96 7.66
CA GLU A 175 -4.80 -3.12 7.02
C GLU A 175 -5.30 -2.02 7.95
N ARG A 176 -5.44 -2.35 9.25
CA ARG A 176 -5.94 -1.42 10.26
C ARG A 176 -4.88 -0.39 10.63
N VAL A 177 -3.61 -0.81 10.73
CA VAL A 177 -2.49 0.12 10.95
C VAL A 177 -2.29 1.04 9.75
N GLN A 178 -2.36 0.49 8.52
CA GLN A 178 -2.33 1.27 7.28
C GLN A 178 -3.37 2.38 7.28
N TYR A 179 -4.62 2.02 7.56
CA TYR A 179 -5.73 2.97 7.57
C TYR A 179 -5.56 4.06 8.62
N GLN A 180 -5.18 3.70 9.86
CA GLN A 180 -5.00 4.69 10.93
C GLN A 180 -3.90 5.71 10.61
N ILE A 181 -2.82 5.29 9.95
CA ILE A 181 -1.79 6.22 9.46
C ILE A 181 -2.37 7.06 8.32
N ARG A 182 -3.07 6.45 7.37
CA ARG A 182 -3.69 7.16 6.23
C ARG A 182 -4.69 8.22 6.69
N GLU A 183 -5.48 7.97 7.73
CA GLU A 183 -6.39 8.96 8.34
C GLU A 183 -5.62 10.18 8.85
N LYS A 184 -4.53 9.99 9.60
CA LYS A 184 -3.69 11.09 10.07
C LYS A 184 -3.10 11.91 8.92
N VAL A 185 -2.71 11.24 7.83
CA VAL A 185 -2.24 11.91 6.62
C VAL A 185 -3.36 12.67 5.93
N ASN A 186 -4.58 12.12 5.88
CA ASN A 186 -5.76 12.79 5.30
C ASN A 186 -6.18 14.04 6.09
N ASP A 187 -6.15 13.98 7.42
CA ASP A 187 -6.39 15.14 8.29
C ASP A 187 -5.39 16.26 7.95
N PHE A 188 -4.11 15.92 7.83
CA PHE A 188 -3.06 16.87 7.41
C PHE A 188 -3.31 17.43 6.01
N ILE A 189 -3.61 16.59 5.01
CA ILE A 189 -3.91 17.03 3.64
C ILE A 189 -5.08 18.01 3.63
N HIS A 190 -6.12 17.74 4.42
CA HIS A 190 -7.29 18.60 4.52
C HIS A 190 -6.93 19.97 5.13
N ASN A 191 -6.25 19.97 6.27
CA ASN A 191 -5.86 21.18 6.99
C ASN A 191 -4.93 22.07 6.15
N GLU A 192 -4.01 21.46 5.40
CA GLU A 192 -3.05 22.15 4.54
C GLU A 192 -3.58 22.46 3.14
N ARG A 193 -4.85 22.13 2.84
CA ARG A 193 -5.48 22.33 1.52
C ARG A 193 -4.71 21.67 0.37
N LEU A 194 -4.09 20.51 0.63
CA LEU A 194 -3.33 19.72 -0.34
C LEU A 194 -4.21 18.73 -1.11
N SER A 195 -5.52 19.02 -1.24
CA SER A 195 -6.48 18.10 -1.86
C SER A 195 -6.20 17.84 -3.35
N GLN A 196 -5.44 18.74 -4.00
CA GLN A 196 -5.04 18.64 -5.41
C GLN A 196 -3.84 17.71 -5.65
N GLU A 197 -3.14 17.27 -4.61
CA GLU A 197 -2.03 16.31 -4.76
C GLU A 197 -2.56 14.97 -5.32
N SER A 198 -1.71 14.28 -6.08
CA SER A 198 -2.05 12.98 -6.65
C SER A 198 -2.27 11.92 -5.55
N GLU A 199 -3.02 10.86 -5.86
CA GLU A 199 -3.26 9.77 -4.89
C GLU A 199 -1.95 9.12 -4.43
N PHE A 200 -0.96 9.03 -5.34
CA PHE A 200 0.37 8.57 -4.99
C PHE A 200 1.01 9.44 -3.90
N ILE A 201 1.05 10.77 -4.08
CA ILE A 201 1.65 11.68 -3.08
C ILE A 201 0.94 11.56 -1.74
N LYS A 202 -0.40 11.56 -1.77
CA LYS A 202 -1.21 11.42 -0.55
C LYS A 202 -0.91 10.11 0.20
N SER A 203 -0.72 9.01 -0.53
CA SER A 203 -0.35 7.71 0.03
C SER A 203 1.11 7.64 0.48
N ALA A 204 1.98 8.46 -0.12
CA ALA A 204 3.43 8.40 0.05
C ALA A 204 3.95 9.19 1.26
N ILE A 205 3.29 10.28 1.67
CA ILE A 205 3.75 11.18 2.77
C ILE A 205 4.24 10.41 4.00
N ALA A 206 3.50 9.37 4.41
CA ALA A 206 3.81 8.60 5.61
C ALA A 206 5.18 7.89 5.56
N TRP A 207 5.70 7.55 4.39
CA TRP A 207 7.00 6.91 4.24
C TRP A 207 8.14 7.81 4.73
N TRP A 208 8.07 9.10 4.41
CA TRP A 208 9.11 10.07 4.75
C TRP A 208 9.11 10.46 6.23
N LEU A 209 8.10 10.07 7.02
CA LEU A 209 8.10 10.24 8.49
C LEU A 209 9.30 9.56 9.15
N LEU A 210 9.70 8.39 8.65
CA LEU A 210 10.85 7.65 9.18
C LEU A 210 12.17 8.38 8.97
N GLU A 211 12.25 9.24 7.96
CA GLU A 211 13.47 9.97 7.67
C GLU A 211 13.56 11.29 8.42
N VAL A 212 12.43 11.88 8.79
CA VAL A 212 12.39 13.13 9.57
C VAL A 212 12.34 12.89 11.08
N GLY A 213 11.80 11.74 11.52
CA GLY A 213 11.70 11.38 12.94
C GLY A 213 12.97 10.79 13.56
N ASN A 214 14.02 10.57 12.75
CA ASN A 214 15.33 10.07 13.20
C ASN A 214 16.40 11.18 13.32
N ASN A 215 16.02 12.46 13.13
CA ASN A 215 16.84 13.65 13.34
C ASN A 215 16.35 14.43 14.56
#